data_AF-A0A0K2W2E1-F1
#
_entry.id   AF-A0A0K2W2E1-F1
#
_cell.length_a   1.000
_cell.length_b   1.000
_cell.length_c   1.000
_cell.angle_alpha   90.00
_cell.angle_beta   90.00
_cell.angle_gamma   90.00
#
_symmetry.space_group_name_H-M   'P 1'
#
loop_
_entity.id
_entity.type
_entity.pdbx_description
1 polymer ?
#
loop_
_entity_poly.entity_id
_entity_poly.type
_entity_poly.pdbx_seq_one_letter_code
_entity_poly.pdbx_strand_id
1 'polypeptide(L)' 'MDHIITLDSRQEAALQKVADNFVALHSGDTMKALKEMIVLNGQLQDELDALKRQQRGKRYG' A
#
# COMPACT_ATOMS: atom_id res chain seq x y z
N MET A 1 6.65 -4.54 -13.32
CA MET A 1 5.36 -4.96 -12.75
C MET A 1 5.54 -6.39 -12.22
N ASP A 2 6.65 -6.66 -11.53
CA ASP A 2 7.22 -8.03 -11.56
C ASP A 2 6.78 -8.89 -10.37
N HIS A 3 5.87 -8.37 -9.55
CA HIS A 3 5.36 -9.05 -8.36
C HIS A 3 3.87 -8.77 -8.20
N ILE A 4 3.06 -9.17 -9.19
CA ILE A 4 1.62 -9.31 -8.92
C ILE A 4 1.50 -10.50 -7.96
N ILE A 5 1.23 -10.21 -6.69
CA ILE A 5 1.06 -11.22 -5.65
C ILE A 5 -0.26 -11.94 -5.93
N THR A 6 -0.19 -13.24 -6.21
CA THR A 6 -1.36 -14.12 -6.20
C THR A 6 -1.69 -14.48 -4.76
N LEU A 7 -2.94 -14.22 -4.36
CA LEU A 7 -3.45 -14.54 -3.03
C LEU A 7 -4.25 -15.85 -3.10
N ASP A 8 -4.16 -16.66 -2.05
CA ASP A 8 -5.10 -17.77 -1.87
C ASP A 8 -6.47 -17.26 -1.38
N SER A 9 -7.51 -18.09 -1.44
CA SER A 9 -8.88 -17.66 -1.08
C SER A 9 -9.02 -17.16 0.36
N ARG A 10 -8.17 -17.62 1.30
CA ARG A 10 -8.19 -17.15 2.68
C ARG A 10 -7.52 -15.77 2.79
N GLN A 11 -6.43 -15.56 2.07
CA GLN A 11 -5.76 -14.28 1.97
C GLN A 11 -6.63 -13.24 1.26
N GLU A 12 -7.34 -13.62 0.20
CA GLU A 12 -8.32 -12.77 -0.48
C GLU A 12 -9.44 -12.36 0.47
N ALA A 13 -10.02 -13.30 1.23
CA ALA A 13 -11.06 -12.97 2.21
C ALA A 13 -10.57 -12.04 3.33
N ALA A 14 -9.32 -12.22 3.77
CA ALA A 14 -8.71 -11.33 4.74
C ALA A 14 -8.48 -9.92 4.17
N LEU A 15 -7.99 -9.82 2.93
CA LEU A 15 -7.82 -8.55 2.24
C LEU A 15 -9.16 -7.85 2.01
N GLN A 16 -10.19 -8.59 1.61
CA GLN A 16 -11.54 -8.07 1.42
C GLN A 16 -12.07 -7.44 2.71
N LYS A 17 -11.92 -8.11 3.86
CA LYS A 17 -12.33 -7.56 5.15
C LYS A 17 -11.62 -6.24 5.50
N VAL A 18 -10.34 -6.12 5.16
CA VAL A 18 -9.58 -4.87 5.35
C VAL A 18 -10.08 -3.79 4.40
N ALA A 19 -10.32 -4.13 3.13
CA ALA A 19 -10.86 -3.21 2.13
C ALA A 19 -12.25 -2.68 2.52
N ASP A 20 -13.14 -3.55 3.00
CA ASP A 20 -14.49 -3.18 3.45
C ASP A 20 -14.43 -2.18 4.61
N ASN A 21 -13.55 -2.42 5.59
CA ASN A 21 -13.33 -1.51 6.71
C ASN A 21 -12.79 -0.15 6.23
N PHE A 22 -11.85 -0.18 5.29
CA PHE A 22 -11.26 1.04 4.74
C PHE A 22 -12.32 1.87 3.99
N VAL A 23 -13.13 1.24 3.14
CA VAL A 23 -14.24 1.89 2.44
C VAL A 23 -15.27 2.46 3.43
N ALA A 24 -15.53 1.76 4.54
CA ALA A 24 -16.41 2.28 5.59
C ALA A 24 -15.88 3.57 6.24
N LEU A 25 -14.55 3.73 6.40
CA LEU A 25 -13.94 4.99 6.85
C LEU A 25 -14.17 6.15 5.87
N HIS A 26 -14.39 5.85 4.60
CA HIS A 26 -14.73 6.81 3.55
C HIS A 26 -16.23 6.90 3.29
N SER A 27 -17.07 6.60 4.29
CA SER A 27 -18.53 6.66 4.21
C SER A 27 -19.13 5.78 3.11
N GLY A 28 -18.45 4.71 2.71
CA GLY A 28 -18.88 3.85 1.61
C GLY A 28 -18.48 4.34 0.22
N ASP A 29 -17.78 5.46 0.09
CA ASP A 29 -17.28 5.95 -1.20
C ASP A 29 -16.02 5.18 -1.62
N THR A 30 -16.23 4.08 -2.32
CA THR A 30 -15.16 3.21 -2.84
C THR A 30 -14.20 3.95 -3.77
N MET A 31 -14.69 4.92 -4.57
CA MET A 31 -13.84 5.65 -5.51
C MET A 31 -12.92 6.63 -4.78
N LYS A 32 -13.44 7.31 -3.75
CA LYS A 32 -12.64 8.16 -2.87
C LYS A 32 -11.60 7.34 -2.12
N ALA A 33 -12.01 6.23 -1.51
CA ALA A 33 -11.11 5.32 -0.81
C ALA A 33 -9.97 4.83 -1.72
N LEU A 34 -10.29 4.38 -2.94
CA LEU A 34 -9.29 3.92 -3.89
C LEU A 34 -8.27 5.01 -4.26
N LYS A 35 -8.74 6.24 -4.53
CA LYS A 35 -7.84 7.37 -4.85
C LYS A 35 -6.90 7.68 -3.70
N GLU A 36 -7.40 7.65 -2.47
CA GLU A 36 -6.60 7.92 -1.27
C GLU A 36 -5.58 6.81 -1.03
N MET A 37 -5.96 5.54 -1.21
CA MET A 37 -5.03 4.40 -1.14
C MET A 37 -3.89 4.52 -2.17
N ILE A 38 -4.18 4.96 -3.40
CA ILE A 38 -3.15 5.17 -4.43
C ILE A 38 -2.17 6.25 -4.00
N VAL A 39 -2.66 7.38 -3.47
CA VAL A 39 -1.81 8.47 -2.99
C VAL A 39 -0.94 8.01 -1.82
N LEU A 40 -1.53 7.33 -0.82
CA LEU A 40 -0.81 6.79 0.33
C LEU A 40 0.27 5.79 -0.09
N ASN A 41 -0.04 4.90 -1.05
CA ASN A 41 0.94 3.94 -1.56
C ASN A 41 2.10 4.66 -2.29
N GLY A 42 1.84 5.74 -3.02
CA GLY A 42 2.87 6.56 -3.64
C GLY A 42 3.79 7.20 -2.60
N GLN A 43 3.22 7.82 -1.57
CA GLN A 43 3.99 8.42 -0.48
C GLN A 43 4.85 7.40 0.28
N LEU A 44 4.29 6.22 0.57
CA LEU A 44 5.03 5.14 1.20
C LEU A 44 6.20 4.64 0.33
N GLN A 45 6.03 4.58 -1.00
CA GLN A 45 7.11 4.23 -1.91
C GLN A 45 8.21 5.30 -1.90
N ASP A 46 7.84 6.57 -1.93
CA ASP A 46 8.79 7.69 -1.85
C ASP A 46 9.60 7.67 -0.54
N GLU A 47 8.94 7.40 0.59
CA GLU A 47 9.58 7.25 1.90
C GLU A 47 10.52 6.03 1.94
N LEU A 48 10.08 4.88 1.43
CA LEU A 48 10.91 3.68 1.34
C LEU A 48 12.16 3.93 0.48
N ASP A 49 12.02 4.65 -0.63
CA ASP A 49 13.13 4.98 -1.51
C ASP A 49 14.06 6.04 -0.91
N ALA A 50 13.54 6.98 -0.13
CA ALA A 50 14.35 7.90 0.69
C ALA A 50 15.18 7.12 1.74
N LEU A 51 14.57 6.18 2.45
CA LEU A 51 15.24 5.34 3.45
C LEU A 51 16.32 4.44 2.82
N LYS A 52 16.03 3.81 1.67
CA LYS A 52 17.04 3.02 0.92
C LYS A 52 18.22 3.89 0.50
N ARG A 53 17.98 5.12 0.05
CA ARG A 53 19.05 6.07 -0.30
C ARG A 53 19.91 6.43 0.92
N GLN A 54 19.32 6.67 2.09
CA GLN A 54 20.06 6.90 3.33
C GLN A 54 20.91 5.69 3.76
N GLN A 55 20.36 4.48 3.67
CA GLN A 55 21.10 3.25 4.04
C GLN A 55 22.29 2.99 3.12
N ARG A 56 22.20 3.34 1.83
CA ARG A 56 23.32 3.23 0.88
C ARG A 56 24.41 4.27 1.18
N GLY A 57 24.05 5.50 1.55
CA GLY A 57 25.02 6.54 1.95
C GLY A 57 25.84 6.16 3.19
N LYS A 58 25.24 5.47 4.17
CA LYS A 58 25.93 4.99 5.38
C LYS A 58 26.94 3.85 5.16
N ARG A 59 26.87 3.12 4.04
CA ARG A 59 27.80 2.02 3.73
C ARG A 59 29.08 2.47 3.01
N TYR A 60 29.17 3.74 2.63
CA TYR A 60 30.33 4.33 1.94
C TYR A 60 30.93 5.54 2.68
N GLY A 61 30.60 5.71 3.97
CA GLY A 61 31.13 6.77 4.84
C GLY A 61 32.06 6.21 5.90
#